data_AF-A0A2G8XRY1-F1
#
_entry.id   AF-A0A2G8XRY1-F1
#
_cell.length_a   1.000
_cell.length_b   1.000
_cell.length_c   1.000
_cell.angle_alpha   90.00
_cell.angle_beta   90.00
_cell.angle_gamma   90.00
#
_symmetry.space_group_name_H-M   'P 1'
#
loop_
_entity.id
_entity.type
_entity.pdbx_description
1 polymer ?
#
loop_
_entity_poly.entity_id
_entity_poly.type
_entity_poly.pdbx_seq_one_letter_code
_entity_poly.pdbx_strand_id
1 'polypeptide(L)'
;MSVQEAQVQLRFMGGDFQRTTGSRTKKDPRVLFTPDYWQVRLLDLIDRRESVFVTAPTSSGKTFICFYAMELVLRCPLRGEKAIDNDAVIVYVSPSKALADQVYAEVHGRFSSKTYAASGSRKYLAANFVERQNSEPPLNAQVIVTLPHILEMLLMSGAFARWNLNLRYVILDEIHCISEEEGGSQWERLIKLLPCPFLAMSATVGNPDSFLHWMRSANPSTPITHIDYKERFSDLHMVLYHEKKLLPLNPVCSVHYDK
;
A
#
# COMPACT_ATOMS: atom_id res chain seq x y z
N MET A 1 13.02 -23.10 33.99
CA MET A 1 13.16 -22.88 32.54
C MET A 1 14.52 -22.31 32.28
N SER A 2 15.33 -23.00 31.48
CA SER A 2 16.58 -22.41 31.00
C SER A 2 16.26 -21.16 30.18
N VAL A 3 17.15 -20.16 30.16
CA VAL A 3 16.99 -18.95 29.33
C VAL A 3 16.73 -19.31 27.85
N GLN A 4 17.25 -20.47 27.43
CA GLN A 4 17.10 -21.01 26.09
C GLN A 4 15.66 -21.51 25.80
N GLU A 5 15.00 -22.18 26.73
CA GLU A 5 13.61 -22.63 26.58
C GLU A 5 12.64 -21.44 26.49
N ALA A 6 12.79 -20.45 27.35
CA ALA A 6 11.95 -19.25 27.34
C ALA A 6 12.12 -18.46 26.03
N GLN A 7 13.35 -18.36 25.51
CA GLN A 7 13.61 -17.73 24.20
C GLN A 7 12.96 -18.50 23.05
N VAL A 8 12.99 -19.83 23.08
CA VAL A 8 12.33 -20.68 22.08
C VAL A 8 10.81 -20.51 22.15
N GLN A 9 10.21 -20.53 23.34
CA GLN A 9 8.77 -20.30 23.50
C GLN A 9 8.36 -18.92 22.99
N LEU A 10 9.07 -17.86 23.37
CA LEU A 10 8.77 -16.50 22.89
C LEU A 10 8.93 -16.33 21.38
N ARG A 11 9.85 -17.08 20.75
CA ARG A 11 10.13 -16.97 19.32
C ARG A 11 9.21 -17.82 18.45
N PHE A 12 8.70 -18.94 18.97
CA PHE A 12 7.98 -19.94 18.17
C PHE A 12 6.56 -20.23 18.63
N MET A 13 6.13 -19.75 19.81
CA MET A 13 4.78 -19.92 20.35
C MET A 13 4.00 -18.60 20.37
N GLY A 14 4.31 -17.67 19.45
CA GLY A 14 3.63 -16.36 19.35
C GLY A 14 2.10 -16.47 19.31
N GLY A 15 1.56 -17.51 18.67
CA GLY A 15 0.12 -17.74 18.52
C GLY A 15 -0.60 -18.13 19.82
N ASP A 16 0.14 -18.57 20.84
CA ASP A 16 -0.40 -18.87 22.17
C ASP A 16 -0.47 -17.63 23.08
N PHE A 17 0.14 -16.51 22.66
CA PHE A 17 0.13 -15.26 23.41
C PHE A 17 -0.91 -14.28 22.87
N GLN A 18 -1.47 -13.43 23.75
CA GLN A 18 -2.25 -12.29 23.31
C GLN A 18 -1.34 -11.30 22.55
N ARG A 19 -1.60 -11.13 21.26
CA ARG A 19 -0.88 -10.17 20.42
C ARG A 19 -1.06 -8.75 20.98
N THR A 20 0.05 -8.06 21.17
CA THR A 20 0.06 -6.62 21.43
C THR A 20 0.13 -5.88 20.10
N THR A 21 -0.72 -4.89 19.85
CA THR A 21 -0.65 -4.04 18.64
C THR A 21 0.54 -3.08 18.65
N GLY A 22 1.33 -3.06 19.74
CA GLY A 22 2.39 -2.09 20.02
C GLY A 22 1.91 -0.64 20.13
N SER A 23 0.62 -0.39 19.87
CA SER A 23 0.01 0.92 19.82
C SER A 23 -0.22 1.41 21.25
N ARG A 24 0.52 2.45 21.65
CA ARG A 24 0.37 3.10 22.97
C ARG A 24 -0.99 3.78 23.13
N THR A 25 -1.76 3.94 22.05
CA THR A 25 -2.98 4.76 21.99
C THR A 25 -4.25 3.91 21.83
N LYS A 26 -5.20 4.12 22.75
CA LYS A 26 -6.60 3.68 22.62
C LYS A 26 -7.25 4.50 21.48
N LYS A 27 -7.68 3.82 20.41
CA LYS A 27 -8.43 4.33 19.23
C LYS A 27 -7.79 5.53 18.51
N ASP A 28 -7.44 5.36 17.24
CA ASP A 28 -7.05 6.46 16.36
C ASP A 28 -8.29 6.97 15.60
N PRO A 29 -8.63 8.27 15.64
CA PRO A 29 -9.87 8.79 15.05
C PRO A 29 -9.89 8.71 13.51
N ARG A 30 -8.74 8.51 12.86
CA ARG A 30 -8.63 8.38 11.40
C ARG A 30 -9.18 7.06 10.87
N VAL A 31 -9.35 6.06 11.75
CA VAL A 31 -9.79 4.71 11.38
C VAL A 31 -10.82 4.14 12.34
N LEU A 32 -11.64 3.18 11.89
CA LEU A 32 -12.73 2.58 12.68
C LEU A 32 -12.27 1.40 13.56
N PHE A 33 -10.99 1.06 13.54
CA PHE A 33 -10.40 -0.06 14.28
C PHE A 33 -9.23 0.42 15.14
N THR A 34 -8.60 -0.47 15.91
CA THR A 34 -7.37 -0.12 16.64
C THR A 34 -6.17 -0.43 15.74
N PRO A 35 -5.48 0.59 15.18
CA PRO A 35 -4.35 0.36 14.31
C PRO A 35 -3.11 -0.10 15.10
N ASP A 36 -2.28 -0.89 14.42
CA ASP A 36 -0.93 -1.22 14.89
C ASP A 36 -0.03 0.02 14.91
N TYR A 37 1.04 0.01 15.71
CA TYR A 37 1.94 1.16 15.82
C TYR A 37 2.51 1.61 14.46
N TRP A 38 2.80 0.67 13.56
CA TRP A 38 3.34 0.96 12.23
C TRP A 38 2.29 1.62 11.34
N GLN A 39 1.01 1.27 11.51
CA GLN A 39 -0.11 1.88 10.81
C GLN A 39 -0.31 3.31 11.30
N VAL A 40 -0.26 3.56 12.62
CA VAL A 40 -0.31 4.94 13.17
C VAL A 40 0.81 5.79 12.59
N ARG A 41 2.05 5.26 12.57
CA ARG A 41 3.19 5.95 11.96
C ARG A 41 2.97 6.23 10.47
N LEU A 42 2.40 5.27 9.73
CA LEU A 42 2.05 5.48 8.32
C LEU A 42 1.02 6.60 8.16
N LEU A 43 -0.06 6.61 8.95
CA LEU A 43 -1.07 7.67 8.92
C LEU A 43 -0.43 9.05 9.14
N ASP A 44 0.47 9.18 10.12
CA ASP A 44 1.17 10.44 10.41
C ASP A 44 2.05 10.93 9.23
N LEU A 45 2.64 10.01 8.46
CA LEU A 45 3.45 10.35 7.29
C LEU A 45 2.57 10.75 6.10
N ILE A 46 1.42 10.08 5.91
CA ILE A 46 0.44 10.44 4.87
C ILE A 46 -0.14 11.83 5.17
N ASP A 47 -0.43 12.16 6.43
CA ASP A 47 -0.86 13.50 6.86
C ASP A 47 0.15 14.59 6.49
N ARG A 48 1.44 14.26 6.51
CA ARG A 48 2.55 15.15 6.10
C ARG A 48 2.81 15.14 4.60
N ARG A 49 2.11 14.29 3.84
CA ARG A 49 2.32 14.06 2.40
C ARG A 49 3.76 13.67 2.06
N GLU A 50 4.38 12.88 2.92
CA GLU A 50 5.71 12.31 2.66
C GLU A 50 5.60 11.06 1.79
N SER A 51 6.63 10.76 0.99
CA SER A 51 6.70 9.46 0.32
C SER A 51 7.08 8.38 1.33
N VAL A 52 6.38 7.26 1.29
CA VAL A 52 6.56 6.16 2.25
C VAL A 52 6.79 4.86 1.50
N PHE A 53 7.79 4.09 1.94
CA PHE A 53 7.98 2.70 1.57
C PHE A 53 7.62 1.82 2.77
N VAL A 54 6.68 0.89 2.61
CA VAL A 54 6.20 0.00 3.66
C VAL A 54 6.51 -1.44 3.30
N THR A 55 7.25 -2.12 4.18
CA THR A 55 7.43 -3.57 4.18
C THR A 55 6.65 -4.17 5.34
N ALA A 56 5.59 -4.92 5.03
CA ALA A 56 4.76 -5.59 6.04
C ALA A 56 4.15 -6.87 5.46
N PRO A 57 4.13 -8.02 6.18
CA PRO A 57 3.62 -9.28 5.66
C PRO A 57 2.21 -9.21 5.06
N THR A 58 1.86 -10.15 4.18
CA THR A 58 0.48 -10.33 3.71
C THR A 58 -0.47 -10.48 4.89
N SER A 59 -1.70 -9.97 4.72
CA SER A 59 -2.72 -9.92 5.77
C SER A 59 -2.41 -9.02 6.99
N SER A 60 -1.36 -8.18 6.93
CA SER A 60 -1.11 -7.15 7.96
C SER A 60 -2.00 -5.90 7.83
N GLY A 61 -2.88 -5.85 6.82
CA GLY A 61 -3.80 -4.71 6.62
C GLY A 61 -3.24 -3.55 5.80
N LYS A 62 -2.22 -3.77 4.94
CA LYS A 62 -1.63 -2.76 4.04
C LYS A 62 -2.67 -2.07 3.15
N THR A 63 -3.48 -2.85 2.42
CA THR A 63 -4.55 -2.33 1.56
C THR A 63 -5.61 -1.58 2.37
N PHE A 64 -5.96 -2.07 3.56
CA PHE A 64 -6.97 -1.39 4.36
C PHE A 64 -6.52 0.00 4.83
N ILE A 65 -5.25 0.11 5.27
CA ILE A 65 -4.71 1.36 5.81
C ILE A 65 -4.44 2.38 4.71
N CYS A 66 -4.11 1.95 3.48
CA CYS A 66 -3.86 2.88 2.38
C CYS A 66 -5.10 3.65 1.89
N PHE A 67 -6.32 3.14 2.15
CA PHE A 67 -7.55 3.88 1.89
C PHE A 67 -7.61 5.22 2.62
N TYR A 68 -6.87 5.39 3.72
CA TYR A 68 -6.77 6.69 4.38
C TYR A 68 -6.15 7.76 3.47
N ALA A 69 -5.16 7.41 2.64
CA ALA A 69 -4.59 8.34 1.68
C ALA A 69 -5.65 8.78 0.64
N MET A 70 -6.53 7.87 0.23
CA MET A 70 -7.66 8.21 -0.64
C MET A 70 -8.65 9.12 0.06
N GLU A 71 -8.98 8.84 1.33
CA GLU A 71 -9.86 9.67 2.12
C GLU A 71 -9.32 11.10 2.30
N LEU A 72 -8.02 11.26 2.55
CA LEU A 72 -7.39 12.57 2.65
C LEU A 72 -7.53 13.38 1.35
N VAL A 73 -7.30 12.75 0.19
CA VAL A 73 -7.47 13.40 -1.12
C VAL A 73 -8.94 13.73 -1.40
N LEU A 74 -9.86 12.87 -0.96
CA LEU A 74 -11.29 13.06 -1.22
C LEU A 74 -11.95 14.05 -0.25
N ARG A 75 -11.50 14.19 1.00
CA ARG A 75 -12.29 14.86 2.05
C ARG A 75 -11.55 15.97 2.79
N CYS A 76 -10.21 16.01 2.74
CA CYS A 76 -9.47 17.01 3.49
C CYS A 76 -9.12 18.23 2.63
N PRO A 77 -9.44 19.45 3.09
CA PRO A 77 -8.80 20.66 2.58
C PRO A 77 -7.29 20.52 2.76
N LEU A 78 -6.50 20.91 1.75
CA LEU A 78 -5.05 21.05 1.89
C LEU A 78 -4.77 22.01 3.06
N ARG A 79 -3.68 21.79 3.82
CA ARG A 79 -3.32 22.65 4.96
C ARG A 79 -3.28 24.13 4.50
N GLY A 80 -4.25 24.92 4.96
CA GLY A 80 -4.39 26.35 4.59
C GLY A 80 -5.53 26.67 3.62
N GLU A 81 -6.16 25.67 3.01
CA GLU A 81 -7.32 25.83 2.15
C GLU A 81 -8.62 25.69 2.93
N LYS A 82 -9.61 26.55 2.63
CA LYS A 82 -10.91 26.56 3.29
C LYS A 82 -11.93 25.59 2.67
N ALA A 83 -11.61 24.97 1.54
CA ALA A 83 -12.55 24.20 0.73
C ALA A 83 -11.95 22.86 0.26
N ILE A 84 -12.83 21.91 -0.03
CA ILE A 84 -12.48 20.61 -0.63
C ILE A 84 -12.04 20.84 -2.08
N ASP A 85 -10.81 20.42 -2.42
CA ASP A 85 -10.31 20.40 -3.79
C ASP A 85 -10.89 19.18 -4.55
N ASN A 86 -11.91 19.42 -5.39
CA ASN A 86 -12.50 18.37 -6.23
C ASN A 86 -11.69 18.07 -7.50
N ASP A 87 -10.62 18.81 -7.75
CA ASP A 87 -9.68 18.54 -8.83
C ASP A 87 -8.55 17.62 -8.40
N ALA A 88 -8.26 17.52 -7.10
CA ALA A 88 -7.29 16.59 -6.54
C ALA A 88 -7.55 15.13 -6.96
N VAL A 89 -6.50 14.47 -7.47
CA VAL A 89 -6.53 13.07 -7.93
C VAL A 89 -5.56 12.22 -7.12
N ILE A 90 -5.99 11.01 -6.77
CA ILE A 90 -5.14 9.93 -6.26
C ILE A 90 -5.20 8.74 -7.22
N VAL A 91 -4.06 8.13 -7.48
CA VAL A 91 -3.97 6.93 -8.33
C VAL A 91 -3.56 5.74 -7.47
N TYR A 92 -4.27 4.64 -7.61
CA TYR A 92 -3.90 3.33 -7.09
C TYR A 92 -3.37 2.46 -8.23
N VAL A 93 -2.15 1.99 -8.10
CA VAL A 93 -1.48 1.12 -9.06
C VAL A 93 -1.45 -0.29 -8.50
N SER A 94 -2.18 -1.18 -9.15
CA SER A 94 -2.25 -2.61 -8.82
C SER A 94 -1.31 -3.41 -9.72
N PRO A 95 -0.68 -4.49 -9.25
CA PRO A 95 0.16 -5.35 -10.10
C PRO A 95 -0.66 -6.14 -11.14
N SER A 96 -1.95 -6.37 -10.90
CA SER A 96 -2.81 -7.15 -11.81
C SER A 96 -4.21 -6.55 -11.95
N LYS A 97 -4.88 -6.91 -13.06
CA LYS A 97 -6.26 -6.49 -13.34
C LYS A 97 -7.24 -6.99 -12.30
N ALA A 98 -7.13 -8.25 -11.87
CA ALA A 98 -8.04 -8.82 -10.87
C ALA A 98 -7.97 -8.08 -9.53
N LEU A 99 -6.77 -7.74 -9.08
CA LEU A 99 -6.58 -6.95 -7.85
C LEU A 99 -7.06 -5.50 -8.03
N ALA A 100 -6.89 -4.92 -9.22
CA ALA A 100 -7.43 -3.59 -9.54
C ALA A 100 -8.97 -3.57 -9.47
N ASP A 101 -9.62 -4.59 -10.04
CA ASP A 101 -11.08 -4.74 -10.01
C ASP A 101 -11.60 -4.87 -8.57
N GLN A 102 -10.90 -5.63 -7.72
CA GLN A 102 -11.22 -5.76 -6.30
C GLN A 102 -11.10 -4.41 -5.56
N VAL A 103 -9.96 -3.73 -5.70
CA VAL A 103 -9.73 -2.43 -5.04
C VAL A 103 -10.73 -1.40 -5.52
N TYR A 104 -11.06 -1.38 -6.81
CA TYR A 104 -12.09 -0.49 -7.35
C TYR A 104 -13.46 -0.72 -6.72
N ALA A 105 -13.88 -1.98 -6.55
CA ALA A 105 -15.12 -2.31 -5.86
C ALA A 105 -15.10 -1.85 -4.39
N GLU A 106 -13.98 -2.00 -3.69
CA GLU A 106 -13.82 -1.53 -2.31
C GLU A 106 -13.87 0.00 -2.20
N VAL A 107 -13.26 0.73 -3.15
CA VAL A 107 -13.33 2.20 -3.22
C VAL A 107 -14.79 2.66 -3.32
N HIS A 108 -15.58 2.04 -4.21
CA HIS A 108 -17.01 2.36 -4.34
C HIS A 108 -17.79 2.04 -3.08
N GLY A 109 -17.57 0.86 -2.49
CA GLY A 109 -18.23 0.48 -1.24
C GLY A 109 -17.95 1.46 -0.10
N ARG A 110 -16.72 1.98 -0.01
CA ARG A 110 -16.25 2.81 1.10
C ARG A 110 -16.57 4.30 0.95
N PHE A 111 -16.55 4.82 -0.28
CA PHE A 111 -16.65 6.27 -0.54
C PHE A 111 -17.89 6.68 -1.35
N SER A 112 -18.84 5.77 -1.59
CA SER A 112 -20.11 6.02 -2.30
C SER A 112 -20.91 7.22 -1.78
N SER A 113 -20.73 7.61 -0.51
CA SER A 113 -21.41 8.75 0.10
C SER A 113 -20.89 10.11 -0.40
N LYS A 114 -19.77 10.16 -1.14
CA LYS A 114 -19.21 11.40 -1.67
C LYS A 114 -20.07 11.91 -2.84
N THR A 115 -20.52 13.16 -2.74
CA THR A 115 -21.28 13.83 -3.78
C THR A 115 -20.46 14.96 -4.41
N TYR A 116 -20.69 15.18 -5.70
CA TYR A 116 -20.09 16.27 -6.46
C TYR A 116 -21.15 17.32 -6.70
N ALA A 117 -20.83 18.59 -6.41
CA ALA A 117 -21.73 19.69 -6.76
C ALA A 117 -21.97 19.69 -8.27
N ALA A 118 -23.18 20.06 -8.70
CA ALA A 118 -23.58 20.16 -10.11
C ALA A 118 -22.90 21.31 -10.87
N SER A 119 -21.66 21.66 -10.51
CA SER A 119 -20.81 22.56 -11.29
C SER A 119 -20.41 21.87 -12.60
N GLY A 120 -20.28 22.62 -13.68
CA GLY A 120 -20.18 22.14 -15.06
C GLY A 120 -19.07 21.14 -15.39
N SER A 121 -18.16 20.83 -14.47
CA SER A 121 -17.21 19.73 -14.57
C SER A 121 -17.77 18.49 -13.88
N ARG A 122 -18.21 17.50 -14.67
CA ARG A 122 -18.83 16.25 -14.20
C ARG A 122 -17.81 15.30 -13.55
N LYS A 123 -17.27 15.70 -12.40
CA LYS A 123 -16.39 14.87 -11.57
C LYS A 123 -17.18 13.69 -11.00
N TYR A 124 -16.50 12.56 -10.84
CA TYR A 124 -17.05 11.38 -10.21
C TYR A 124 -16.00 10.69 -9.32
N LEU A 125 -16.48 9.79 -8.46
CA LEU A 125 -15.70 9.24 -7.36
C LEU A 125 -14.44 8.51 -7.84
N ALA A 126 -14.66 7.46 -8.62
CA ALA A 126 -13.60 6.54 -8.98
C ALA A 126 -13.79 5.98 -10.38
N ALA A 127 -12.68 5.67 -11.04
CA ALA A 127 -12.65 4.94 -12.31
C ALA A 127 -11.69 3.76 -12.23
N ASN A 128 -12.08 2.67 -12.86
CA ASN A 128 -11.21 1.54 -13.12
C ASN A 128 -10.66 1.66 -14.54
N PHE A 129 -9.36 1.89 -14.68
CA PHE A 129 -8.70 2.09 -15.97
C PHE A 129 -7.58 1.08 -16.15
N VAL A 130 -7.99 -0.14 -16.49
CA VAL A 130 -7.14 -1.33 -16.62
C VAL A 130 -6.98 -1.81 -18.07
N GLU A 131 -7.68 -1.17 -19.01
CA GLU A 131 -7.61 -1.47 -20.43
C GLU A 131 -7.40 -0.19 -21.24
N ARG A 132 -6.52 -0.27 -22.23
CA ARG A 132 -6.20 0.85 -23.11
C ARG A 132 -7.19 1.03 -24.26
N GLN A 133 -7.84 -0.05 -24.71
CA GLN A 133 -8.56 -0.05 -25.99
C GLN A 133 -9.92 0.65 -25.85
N ASN A 134 -10.14 1.66 -26.69
CA ASN A 134 -11.44 2.30 -26.99
C ASN A 134 -12.12 3.11 -25.88
N SER A 135 -11.40 3.50 -24.82
CA SER A 135 -11.95 4.39 -23.79
C SER A 135 -11.07 5.63 -23.60
N GLU A 136 -11.69 6.81 -23.58
CA GLU A 136 -11.00 8.02 -23.14
C GLU A 136 -10.53 7.84 -21.69
N PRO A 137 -9.31 8.29 -21.33
CA PRO A 137 -8.85 8.20 -19.96
C PRO A 137 -9.82 8.90 -19.00
N PRO A 138 -10.11 8.32 -17.83
CA PRO A 138 -11.09 8.86 -16.90
C PRO A 138 -10.54 10.03 -16.07
N LEU A 139 -10.05 11.08 -16.72
CA LEU A 139 -9.37 12.22 -16.08
C LEU A 139 -10.27 13.05 -15.15
N ASN A 140 -11.60 12.84 -15.22
CA ASN A 140 -12.59 13.46 -14.35
C ASN A 140 -12.87 12.65 -13.07
N ALA A 141 -12.26 11.48 -12.89
CA ALA A 141 -12.31 10.72 -11.65
C ALA A 141 -11.28 11.25 -10.65
N GLN A 142 -11.62 11.22 -9.35
CA GLN A 142 -10.65 11.58 -8.29
C GLN A 142 -9.84 10.40 -7.79
N VAL A 143 -10.40 9.18 -7.83
CA VAL A 143 -9.66 7.94 -7.56
C VAL A 143 -9.53 7.18 -8.86
N ILE A 144 -8.32 6.97 -9.35
CA ILE A 144 -8.09 6.13 -10.53
C ILE A 144 -7.40 4.85 -10.06
N VAL A 145 -8.04 3.70 -10.29
CA VAL A 145 -7.42 2.39 -10.09
C VAL A 145 -6.91 1.91 -11.44
N THR A 146 -5.63 1.56 -11.52
CA THR A 146 -4.97 1.28 -12.81
C THR A 146 -3.78 0.33 -12.65
N LEU A 147 -3.09 0.07 -13.77
CA LEU A 147 -1.91 -0.79 -13.87
C LEU A 147 -0.64 0.06 -14.13
N PRO A 148 0.57 -0.45 -13.83
CA PRO A 148 1.80 0.34 -13.92
C PRO A 148 2.03 0.95 -15.31
N HIS A 149 1.90 0.14 -16.37
CA HIS A 149 2.12 0.58 -17.75
C HIS A 149 1.09 1.61 -18.24
N ILE A 150 -0.12 1.61 -17.68
CA ILE A 150 -1.17 2.57 -18.03
C ILE A 150 -0.87 3.92 -17.37
N LEU A 151 -0.48 3.93 -16.09
CA LEU A 151 -0.08 5.17 -15.43
C LEU A 151 1.18 5.76 -16.08
N GLU A 152 2.17 4.93 -16.42
CA GLU A 152 3.36 5.37 -17.18
C GLU A 152 2.94 6.08 -18.48
N MET A 153 2.05 5.48 -19.27
CA MET A 153 1.52 6.08 -20.49
C MET A 153 0.82 7.42 -20.23
N LEU A 154 0.01 7.53 -19.17
CA LEU A 154 -0.67 8.78 -18.82
C LEU A 154 0.32 9.89 -18.45
N LEU A 155 1.33 9.57 -17.63
CA LEU A 155 2.35 10.52 -17.19
C LEU A 155 3.23 11.00 -18.33
N MET A 156 3.56 10.13 -19.28
CA MET A 156 4.39 10.47 -20.45
C MET A 156 3.62 11.22 -21.55
N SER A 157 2.29 11.18 -21.54
CA SER A 157 1.47 11.84 -22.56
C SER A 157 1.41 13.36 -22.33
N GLY A 158 1.95 14.12 -23.29
CA GLY A 158 1.85 15.59 -23.27
C GLY A 158 0.42 16.13 -23.26
N ALA A 159 -0.56 15.36 -23.78
CA ALA A 159 -1.98 15.72 -23.75
C ALA A 159 -2.54 15.79 -22.33
N PHE A 160 -1.95 15.08 -21.37
CA PHE A 160 -2.40 15.00 -19.98
C PHE A 160 -1.51 15.77 -19.01
N ALA A 161 -0.59 16.60 -19.51
CA ALA A 161 0.33 17.38 -18.68
C ALA A 161 -0.39 18.25 -17.63
N ARG A 162 -1.57 18.81 -17.97
CA ARG A 162 -2.40 19.56 -17.02
C ARG A 162 -3.02 18.67 -15.94
N TRP A 163 -3.39 17.43 -16.28
CA TRP A 163 -3.93 16.48 -15.33
C TRP A 163 -2.86 16.02 -14.32
N ASN A 164 -1.59 15.90 -14.74
CA ASN A 164 -0.48 15.58 -13.84
C ASN A 164 -0.34 16.59 -12.69
N LEU A 165 -0.69 17.86 -12.89
CA LEU A 165 -0.68 18.90 -11.84
C LEU A 165 -1.72 18.69 -10.75
N ASN A 166 -2.76 17.89 -11.03
CA ASN A 166 -3.83 17.56 -10.10
C ASN A 166 -3.53 16.29 -9.30
N LEU A 167 -2.49 15.53 -9.68
CA LEU A 167 -2.09 14.31 -8.98
C LEU A 167 -1.49 14.68 -7.62
N ARG A 168 -2.17 14.28 -6.54
CA ARG A 168 -1.79 14.61 -5.16
C ARG A 168 -1.02 13.49 -4.47
N TYR A 169 -1.29 12.26 -4.84
CA TYR A 169 -0.69 11.08 -4.21
C TYR A 169 -0.81 9.86 -5.13
N VAL A 170 0.14 8.93 -5.05
CA VAL A 170 0.07 7.63 -5.75
C VAL A 170 0.29 6.49 -4.76
N ILE A 171 -0.52 5.45 -4.85
CA ILE A 171 -0.35 4.21 -4.09
C ILE A 171 0.18 3.15 -5.06
N LEU A 172 1.35 2.60 -4.77
CA LEU A 172 2.01 1.53 -5.51
C LEU A 172 1.88 0.24 -4.69
N ASP A 173 0.97 -0.63 -5.10
CA ASP A 173 0.74 -1.91 -4.43
C ASP A 173 1.63 -3.01 -5.00
N GLU A 174 2.06 -3.93 -4.13
CA GLU A 174 2.99 -5.01 -4.44
C GLU A 174 4.25 -4.56 -5.19
N ILE A 175 4.95 -3.56 -4.65
CA ILE A 175 6.15 -3.00 -5.29
C ILE A 175 7.29 -4.01 -5.46
N HIS A 176 7.20 -5.19 -4.86
CA HIS A 176 8.15 -6.29 -5.10
C HIS A 176 8.12 -6.82 -6.54
N CYS A 177 7.05 -6.57 -7.30
CA CYS A 177 6.98 -6.88 -8.72
C CYS A 177 8.08 -6.15 -9.54
N ILE A 178 8.77 -5.17 -8.96
CA ILE A 178 9.96 -4.57 -9.58
C ILE A 178 11.10 -5.57 -9.85
N SER A 179 11.17 -6.66 -9.07
CA SER A 179 12.18 -7.71 -9.24
C SER A 179 11.83 -8.75 -10.31
N GLU A 180 10.61 -8.70 -10.86
CA GLU A 180 10.18 -9.62 -11.91
C GLU A 180 10.85 -9.27 -13.24
N GLU A 181 11.31 -10.29 -13.96
CA GLU A 181 11.97 -10.14 -15.26
C GLU A 181 11.04 -9.45 -16.28
N GLU A 182 9.78 -9.86 -16.28
CA GLU A 182 8.72 -9.22 -17.04
C GLU A 182 8.05 -8.15 -16.19
N GLY A 183 8.11 -6.90 -16.64
CA GLY A 183 7.38 -5.79 -15.99
C GLY A 183 8.15 -5.02 -14.92
N GLY A 184 9.25 -5.55 -14.36
CA GLY A 184 10.05 -4.84 -13.36
C GLY A 184 10.55 -3.46 -13.84
N SER A 185 11.01 -3.39 -15.09
CA SER A 185 11.47 -2.12 -15.70
C SER A 185 10.36 -1.05 -15.82
N GLN A 186 9.08 -1.44 -15.83
CA GLN A 186 7.95 -0.51 -15.87
C GLN A 186 7.75 0.14 -14.50
N TRP A 187 7.90 -0.63 -13.42
CA TRP A 187 7.89 -0.09 -12.04
C TRP A 187 9.04 0.89 -11.82
N GLU A 188 10.24 0.58 -12.32
CA GLU A 188 11.39 1.49 -12.22
C GLU A 188 11.14 2.82 -12.92
N ARG A 189 10.62 2.78 -14.15
CA ARG A 189 10.27 3.97 -14.93
C ARG A 189 9.16 4.74 -14.27
N LEU A 190 8.12 4.05 -13.80
CA LEU A 190 6.99 4.66 -13.12
C LEU A 190 7.43 5.45 -11.89
N ILE A 191 8.22 4.85 -10.99
CA ILE A 191 8.72 5.52 -9.78
C ILE A 191 9.45 6.82 -10.12
N LYS A 192 10.27 6.83 -11.17
CA LYS A 192 11.01 8.03 -11.61
C LYS A 192 10.12 9.11 -12.23
N LEU A 193 8.97 8.73 -12.80
CA LEU A 193 8.06 9.64 -13.48
C LEU A 193 7.04 10.30 -12.53
N LEU A 194 6.90 9.82 -11.30
CA LEU A 194 5.89 10.32 -10.37
C LEU A 194 6.12 11.80 -10.03
N PRO A 195 5.16 12.71 -10.32
CA PRO A 195 5.29 14.13 -10.03
C PRO A 195 4.89 14.51 -8.60
N CYS A 196 4.49 13.53 -7.78
CA CYS A 196 3.91 13.75 -6.46
C CYS A 196 4.43 12.70 -5.45
N PRO A 197 4.18 12.91 -4.13
CA PRO A 197 4.46 11.91 -3.12
C PRO A 197 3.71 10.59 -3.37
N PHE A 198 4.25 9.49 -2.84
CA PHE A 198 3.69 8.16 -3.05
C PHE A 198 3.81 7.24 -1.83
N LEU A 199 2.91 6.26 -1.74
CA LEU A 199 2.98 5.14 -0.81
C LEU A 199 3.31 3.86 -1.60
N ALA A 200 4.51 3.33 -1.43
CA ALA A 200 4.92 2.04 -1.96
C ALA A 200 4.77 0.95 -0.91
N MET A 201 4.04 -0.11 -1.22
CA MET A 201 3.73 -1.20 -0.28
C MET A 201 4.22 -2.54 -0.83
N SER A 202 4.79 -3.37 0.03
CA SER A 202 5.12 -4.75 -0.34
C SER A 202 5.03 -5.70 0.85
N ALA A 203 4.60 -6.94 0.56
CA ALA A 203 4.67 -8.06 1.49
C ALA A 203 6.07 -8.67 1.63
N THR A 204 6.83 -8.70 0.53
CA THR A 204 8.05 -9.48 0.39
C THR A 204 9.10 -8.68 -0.35
N VAL A 205 10.04 -8.07 0.38
CA VAL A 205 11.25 -7.48 -0.23
C VAL A 205 12.44 -8.12 0.46
N GLY A 206 13.26 -8.84 -0.32
CA GLY A 206 14.41 -9.56 0.24
C GLY A 206 15.46 -8.62 0.83
N ASN A 207 15.71 -7.48 0.17
CA ASN A 207 16.68 -6.47 0.61
C ASN A 207 16.06 -5.06 0.59
N PRO A 208 15.28 -4.70 1.62
CA PRO A 208 14.56 -3.43 1.66
C PRO A 208 15.49 -2.21 1.76
N ASP A 209 16.66 -2.35 2.40
CA ASP A 209 17.61 -1.25 2.57
C ASP A 209 18.26 -0.86 1.25
N SER A 210 18.72 -1.83 0.45
CA SER A 210 19.25 -1.56 -0.89
C SER A 210 18.18 -1.01 -1.82
N PHE A 211 16.94 -1.52 -1.71
CA PHE A 211 15.83 -0.99 -2.50
C PHE A 211 15.51 0.47 -2.12
N LEU A 212 15.45 0.79 -0.82
CA LEU A 212 15.26 2.16 -0.33
C LEU A 212 16.38 3.09 -0.81
N HIS A 213 17.64 2.63 -0.77
CA HIS A 213 18.78 3.39 -1.27
C HIS A 213 18.61 3.74 -2.76
N TRP A 214 18.26 2.75 -3.58
CA TRP A 214 17.95 2.96 -4.99
C TRP A 214 16.77 3.93 -5.20
N MET A 215 15.66 3.77 -4.45
CA MET A 215 14.50 4.65 -4.56
C MET A 215 14.85 6.11 -4.28
N ARG A 216 15.69 6.36 -3.27
CA ARG A 216 16.19 7.70 -2.92
C ARG A 216 17.14 8.24 -3.98
N SER A 217 18.01 7.40 -4.54
CA SER A 217 18.87 7.79 -5.65
C SER A 217 18.08 8.13 -6.91
N ALA A 218 16.97 7.44 -7.15
CA ALA A 218 16.07 7.70 -8.29
C ALA A 218 15.23 8.97 -8.09
N ASN A 219 15.02 9.41 -6.83
CA ASN A 219 14.18 10.55 -6.47
C ASN A 219 14.89 11.47 -5.46
N PRO A 220 15.99 12.14 -5.85
CA PRO A 220 16.86 12.88 -4.91
C PRO A 220 16.16 14.07 -4.24
N SER A 221 15.11 14.62 -4.86
CA SER A 221 14.33 15.75 -4.33
C SER A 221 13.21 15.35 -3.38
N THR A 222 12.92 14.05 -3.25
CA THR A 222 11.74 13.56 -2.53
C THR A 222 12.19 12.71 -1.34
N PRO A 223 11.95 13.14 -0.09
CA PRO A 223 12.27 12.31 1.06
C PRO A 223 11.38 11.06 1.07
N ILE A 224 12.01 9.90 1.23
CA ILE A 224 11.31 8.60 1.30
C ILE A 224 11.58 7.99 2.67
N THR A 225 10.51 7.83 3.45
CA THR A 225 10.55 7.22 4.79
C THR A 225 10.22 5.74 4.68
N HIS A 226 11.04 4.87 5.27
CA HIS A 226 10.79 3.42 5.30
C HIS A 226 10.14 3.01 6.64
N ILE A 227 9.09 2.22 6.53
CA ILE A 227 8.44 1.51 7.64
C ILE A 227 8.66 0.02 7.40
N ASP A 228 9.39 -0.61 8.30
CA ASP A 228 9.58 -2.06 8.32
C ASP A 228 8.81 -2.68 9.48
N TYR A 229 7.93 -3.62 9.15
CA TYR A 229 7.12 -4.37 10.09
C TYR A 229 7.18 -5.85 9.72
N LYS A 230 7.61 -6.72 10.63
CA LYS A 230 7.92 -8.13 10.32
C LYS A 230 6.93 -9.13 10.90
N GLU A 231 6.09 -8.70 11.82
CA GLU A 231 5.18 -9.58 12.54
C GLU A 231 3.94 -9.90 11.71
N ARG A 232 3.53 -11.16 11.68
CA ARG A 232 2.31 -11.58 10.97
C ARG A 232 1.09 -11.41 11.87
N PHE A 233 -0.05 -11.09 11.26
CA PHE A 233 -1.32 -11.06 11.99
C PHE A 233 -1.76 -12.46 12.43
N SER A 234 -1.58 -13.45 11.55
CA SER A 234 -1.90 -14.86 11.81
C SER A 234 -0.64 -15.69 11.73
N ASP A 235 -0.35 -16.40 12.82
CA ASP A 235 0.72 -17.39 12.83
C ASP A 235 0.37 -18.57 11.93
N LEU A 236 1.37 -19.09 11.24
CA LEU A 236 1.22 -20.27 10.40
C LEU A 236 1.70 -21.50 11.16
N HIS A 237 0.81 -22.47 11.31
CA HIS A 237 1.15 -23.79 11.81
C HIS A 237 1.45 -24.71 10.64
N MET A 238 2.69 -25.19 10.56
CA MET A 238 3.08 -26.15 9.53
C MET A 238 2.61 -27.56 9.93
N VAL A 239 1.96 -28.25 8.99
CA VAL A 239 1.51 -29.63 9.15
C VAL A 239 2.01 -30.46 7.97
N LEU A 240 2.49 -31.66 8.24
CA LEU A 240 2.84 -32.66 7.23
C LEU A 240 1.63 -33.57 6.99
N TYR A 241 1.15 -33.63 5.76
CA TYR A 241 0.16 -34.62 5.36
C TYR A 241 0.85 -35.89 4.88
N HIS A 242 0.69 -36.98 5.62
CA HIS A 242 1.29 -38.28 5.30
C HIS A 242 0.33 -39.41 5.68
N GLU A 243 0.15 -40.39 4.79
CA GLU A 243 -0.71 -41.56 5.04
C GLU A 243 -2.12 -41.22 5.59
N LYS A 244 -2.77 -40.22 4.99
CA LYS A 244 -4.09 -39.71 5.42
C LYS A 244 -4.12 -39.14 6.84
N LYS A 245 -2.98 -38.77 7.41
CA LYS A 245 -2.85 -38.11 8.71
C LYS A 245 -2.20 -36.74 8.55
N LEU A 246 -2.65 -35.79 9.37
CA LEU A 246 -2.00 -34.49 9.55
C LEU A 246 -1.09 -34.57 10.77
N LEU A 247 0.20 -34.44 10.55
CA LEU A 247 1.22 -34.47 11.59
C LEU A 247 1.70 -33.04 11.83
N PRO A 248 1.47 -32.44 13.02
CA PRO A 248 1.96 -31.10 13.31
C PRO A 248 3.49 -31.12 13.29
N LEU A 249 4.08 -30.22 12.50
CA LEU A 249 5.52 -30.00 12.54
C LEU A 249 5.81 -29.06 13.70
N ASN A 250 6.58 -29.52 14.67
CA ASN A 250 7.06 -28.64 15.71
C ASN A 250 7.95 -27.56 15.05
N PRO A 251 7.76 -26.26 15.35
CA PRO A 251 8.56 -25.17 14.77
C PRO A 251 10.08 -25.37 14.93
N VAL A 252 10.52 -26.13 15.93
CA VAL A 252 11.93 -26.45 16.18
C VAL A 252 12.49 -27.49 15.19
N CYS A 253 11.65 -28.28 14.54
CA CYS A 253 12.08 -29.31 13.57
C CYS A 253 12.71 -28.75 12.29
N SER A 254 12.60 -27.44 12.05
CA SER A 254 13.14 -26.75 10.86
C SER A 254 14.38 -25.90 11.17
N VAL A 255 14.92 -25.99 12.39
CA VAL A 255 16.17 -25.30 12.75
C VAL A 255 17.34 -26.21 12.36
N HIS A 256 18.07 -25.84 11.31
CA HIS A 256 19.39 -26.40 11.04
C HIS A 256 20.30 -26.01 12.22
N TYR A 257 20.69 -26.98 13.04
CA TYR A 257 21.79 -26.81 13.98
C TYR A 257 23.09 -26.95 13.18
N ASP A 258 23.63 -25.84 12.69
CA ASP A 258 25.05 -25.80 12.39
C ASP A 258 25.78 -25.84 13.74
N LYS A 259 26.53 -26.94 13.95
CA LYS A 259 27.43 -27.10 15.10
C LYS A 259 28.72 -26.34 14.87
#